data_AF-A0A8H4RF33-F1
#
_entry.id   AF-A0A8H4RF33-F1
#
_cell.length_a   1.000
_cell.length_b   1.000
_cell.length_c   1.000
_cell.angle_alpha   90.00
_cell.angle_beta   90.00
_cell.angle_gamma   90.00
#
_symmetry.space_group_name_H-M   'P 1'
#
loop_
_entity.id
_entity.type
_entity.pdbx_description
1 polymer ?
#
loop_
_entity_poly.entity_id
_entity_poly.type
_entity_poly.pdbx_seq_one_letter_code
_entity_poly.pdbx_strand_id
1 'polypeptide(L)'
;MSTYIASSKPWADTPLTLIPTPIFITKQHDMFTSGASHMCMVHNSIFRGYNSIYHQAPHVAEVDKADFVGYCLTWHKFLKTHAENEESSLFPKTEELLDDKTIWEESHKEHETFMPALEKFKDYLVKLKSPCDFSGIKLLEIMATFQMPLGDHMRSEIATIANLAQHPRTPKEGSSEEKATQATFDTREGNKLLMSGPTDVLPFFLFNFDGDYEDGLWTNWPPIPGPVRWILIGLAKTLHPGWWKFASCDAARRRKALTSLRRYIEFGFLSVGDLRKLKMPLGEWYRQGVENNCIMDDRRDRDGEVTSINQGWKTRSNISGVAVHISGLTQILKPRIAQNSLKVNWVPSSQDRISAESLVFFTSTLSLYHSDIDLVGDIISWDDLSSYLELEVFPACAEQANSPLLGSNWKLYRVIFDITRLGHDMPLDETTYT
;
A
#
# COMPACT_ATOMS: atom_id res chain seq x y z
N MET A 1 -15.11 18.68 -27.77
CA MET A 1 -14.77 17.28 -28.07
C MET A 1 -13.26 17.17 -28.02
N SER A 2 -12.71 16.79 -26.87
CA SER A 2 -11.27 16.56 -26.72
C SER A 2 -10.99 15.12 -27.10
N THR A 3 -10.28 14.92 -28.21
CA THR A 3 -9.84 13.60 -28.68
C THR A 3 -8.86 12.99 -27.69
N TYR A 4 -9.30 11.95 -26.98
CA TYR A 4 -8.43 11.04 -26.24
C TYR A 4 -7.40 10.46 -27.21
N ILE A 5 -6.15 10.92 -27.14
CA ILE A 5 -5.03 10.21 -27.76
C ILE A 5 -4.76 9.01 -26.86
N ALA A 6 -5.31 7.85 -27.23
CA ALA A 6 -4.93 6.58 -26.63
C ALA A 6 -3.42 6.43 -26.76
N SER A 7 -2.72 6.42 -25.62
CA SER A 7 -1.31 6.07 -25.56
C SER A 7 -1.13 4.69 -26.24
N SER A 8 -0.31 4.62 -27.28
CA SER A 8 -0.07 3.41 -28.08
C SER A 8 0.70 2.30 -27.34
N LYS A 9 0.88 2.43 -26.02
CA LYS A 9 1.55 1.46 -25.16
C LYS A 9 0.51 0.73 -24.29
N PRO A 10 0.54 -0.61 -24.21
CA PRO A 10 -0.33 -1.37 -23.32
C PRO A 10 -0.19 -0.86 -21.89
N TRP A 11 -1.32 -0.63 -21.23
CA TRP A 11 -1.41 -0.23 -19.84
C TRP A 11 -2.37 -1.18 -19.09
N ALA A 12 -2.60 -0.95 -17.80
CA ALA A 12 -3.36 -1.85 -16.94
C ALA A 12 -4.90 -1.77 -17.12
N ASP A 13 -5.38 -1.60 -18.36
CA ASP A 13 -6.82 -1.52 -18.69
C ASP A 13 -7.40 -2.86 -19.17
N THR A 14 -6.56 -3.89 -19.36
CA THR A 14 -6.93 -5.25 -19.81
C THR A 14 -6.13 -6.32 -19.07
N PRO A 15 -6.62 -7.57 -18.94
CA PRO A 15 -7.82 -8.14 -19.56
C PRO A 15 -9.14 -7.83 -18.83
N LEU A 16 -9.11 -7.37 -17.57
CA LEU A 16 -10.30 -6.91 -16.88
C LEU A 16 -10.58 -5.45 -17.28
N THR A 17 -11.50 -5.27 -18.22
CA THR A 17 -11.92 -3.94 -18.68
C THR A 17 -12.52 -3.13 -17.54
N LEU A 18 -12.02 -1.90 -17.36
CA LEU A 18 -12.52 -0.97 -16.35
C LEU A 18 -14.01 -0.67 -16.51
N ILE A 19 -14.67 -0.46 -15.39
CA ILE A 19 -16.10 -0.20 -15.29
C ILE A 19 -16.30 1.32 -15.27
N PRO A 20 -17.06 1.91 -16.22
CA PRO A 20 -17.45 3.31 -16.12
C PRO A 20 -18.36 3.52 -14.90
N THR A 21 -18.12 4.61 -14.16
CA THR A 21 -18.86 4.86 -12.93
C THR A 21 -20.31 5.26 -13.23
N PRO A 22 -21.28 4.84 -12.38
CA PRO A 22 -22.66 5.26 -12.51
C PRO A 22 -22.84 6.77 -12.60
N ILE A 23 -22.16 7.58 -11.77
CA ILE A 23 -22.18 9.05 -11.86
C ILE A 23 -21.75 9.52 -13.26
N PHE A 24 -20.68 8.95 -13.83
CA PHE A 24 -20.22 9.35 -15.15
C PHE A 24 -21.25 9.03 -16.25
N ILE A 25 -21.95 7.90 -16.15
CA ILE A 25 -22.95 7.47 -17.15
C ILE A 25 -24.25 8.24 -16.99
N THR A 26 -24.82 8.30 -15.79
CA THR A 26 -26.19 8.76 -15.53
C THR A 26 -26.26 10.26 -15.23
N LYS A 27 -25.16 10.86 -14.77
CA LYS A 27 -25.09 12.23 -14.23
C LYS A 27 -25.99 12.45 -13.01
N GLN A 28 -26.41 11.37 -12.35
CA GLN A 28 -27.20 11.42 -11.11
C GLN A 28 -26.26 11.36 -9.91
N HIS A 29 -26.73 11.90 -8.78
CA HIS A 29 -25.94 12.05 -7.55
C HIS A 29 -26.72 11.62 -6.30
N ASP A 30 -27.77 10.81 -6.46
CA ASP A 30 -28.42 10.17 -5.32
C ASP A 30 -27.43 9.28 -4.55
N MET A 31 -27.79 8.93 -3.32
CA MET A 31 -26.88 8.21 -2.43
C MET A 31 -26.37 6.88 -3.00
N PHE A 32 -27.21 6.15 -3.74
CA PHE A 32 -26.86 4.82 -4.26
C PHE A 32 -26.09 4.91 -5.57
N THR A 33 -26.40 5.86 -6.46
CA THR A 33 -25.55 6.17 -7.62
C THR A 33 -24.15 6.61 -7.18
N SER A 34 -24.07 7.43 -6.13
CA SER A 34 -22.79 7.86 -5.55
C SER A 34 -22.03 6.69 -4.92
N GLY A 35 -22.70 5.89 -4.08
CA GLY A 35 -22.12 4.71 -3.44
C GLY A 35 -21.63 3.66 -4.46
N ALA A 36 -22.41 3.38 -5.50
CA ALA A 36 -22.03 2.48 -6.58
C ALA A 36 -20.81 3.01 -7.36
N SER A 37 -20.67 4.33 -7.49
CA SER A 37 -19.51 4.95 -8.12
C SER A 37 -18.25 4.89 -7.25
N HIS A 38 -18.39 5.08 -5.94
CA HIS A 38 -17.30 4.84 -4.98
C HIS A 38 -16.83 3.37 -5.05
N MET A 39 -17.77 2.41 -5.04
CA MET A 39 -17.48 0.98 -5.19
C MET A 39 -16.74 0.69 -6.50
N CYS A 40 -17.26 1.25 -7.60
CA CYS A 40 -16.66 1.15 -8.93
C CYS A 40 -15.20 1.60 -8.96
N MET A 41 -14.84 2.66 -8.23
CA MET A 41 -13.46 3.13 -8.17
C MET A 41 -12.53 2.19 -7.37
N VAL A 42 -13.03 1.55 -6.32
CA VAL A 42 -12.31 0.48 -5.61
C VAL A 42 -12.10 -0.72 -6.54
N HIS A 43 -13.16 -1.18 -7.21
CA HIS A 43 -13.11 -2.28 -8.18
C HIS A 43 -12.14 -2.01 -9.33
N ASN A 44 -12.16 -0.80 -9.89
CA ASN A 44 -11.22 -0.40 -10.94
C ASN A 44 -9.77 -0.41 -10.46
N SER A 45 -9.50 -0.10 -9.19
CA SER A 45 -8.17 -0.26 -8.61
C SER A 45 -7.78 -1.74 -8.48
N ILE A 46 -8.72 -2.62 -8.13
CA ILE A 46 -8.48 -4.07 -8.08
C ILE A 46 -8.22 -4.63 -9.48
N PHE A 47 -9.00 -4.23 -10.49
CA PHE A 47 -8.80 -4.56 -11.89
C PHE A 47 -7.43 -4.10 -12.40
N ARG A 48 -7.03 -2.85 -12.11
CA ARG A 48 -5.69 -2.37 -12.47
C ARG A 48 -4.58 -3.14 -11.79
N GLY A 49 -4.76 -3.52 -10.52
CA GLY A 49 -3.85 -4.43 -9.82
C GLY A 49 -3.71 -5.76 -10.58
N TYR A 50 -4.83 -6.42 -10.90
CA TYR A 50 -4.87 -7.68 -11.66
C TYR A 50 -4.20 -7.53 -13.02
N ASN A 51 -4.58 -6.51 -13.79
CA ASN A 51 -4.09 -6.23 -15.14
C ASN A 51 -2.57 -5.94 -15.13
N SER A 52 -2.09 -5.19 -14.12
CA SER A 52 -0.66 -4.92 -13.95
C SER A 52 0.14 -6.19 -13.67
N ILE A 53 -0.41 -7.12 -12.88
CA ILE A 53 0.20 -8.44 -12.63
C ILE A 53 0.20 -9.26 -13.91
N TYR A 54 -0.95 -9.34 -14.59
CA TYR A 54 -1.14 -10.10 -15.83
C TYR A 54 -0.10 -9.74 -16.88
N HIS A 55 0.09 -8.43 -17.13
CA HIS A 55 1.03 -7.95 -18.14
C HIS A 55 2.50 -8.09 -17.76
N GLN A 56 2.84 -8.15 -16.46
CA GLN A 56 4.23 -8.12 -16.02
C GLN A 56 4.76 -9.50 -15.63
N ALA A 57 3.89 -10.42 -15.19
CA ALA A 57 4.29 -11.74 -14.69
C ALA A 57 5.24 -12.53 -15.63
N PRO A 58 5.05 -12.55 -16.96
CA PRO A 58 5.96 -13.27 -17.87
C PRO A 58 7.34 -12.62 -18.06
N HIS A 59 7.50 -11.37 -17.62
CA HIS A 59 8.64 -10.51 -17.97
C HIS A 59 9.44 -10.04 -16.74
N VAL A 60 9.12 -10.54 -15.55
CA VAL A 60 9.81 -10.17 -14.31
C VAL A 60 11.25 -10.68 -14.34
N ALA A 61 12.21 -9.78 -14.11
CA ALA A 61 13.62 -10.17 -13.99
C ALA A 61 13.87 -10.96 -12.70
N GLU A 62 14.86 -11.85 -12.69
CA GLU A 62 15.20 -12.67 -11.51
C GLU A 62 15.37 -11.84 -10.23
N VAL A 63 16.11 -10.73 -10.33
CA VAL A 63 16.35 -9.79 -9.22
C VAL A 63 15.09 -9.12 -8.67
N ASP A 64 14.02 -9.09 -9.47
CA ASP A 64 12.78 -8.39 -9.17
C ASP A 64 11.66 -9.35 -8.70
N LYS A 65 11.91 -10.68 -8.69
CA LYS A 65 10.88 -11.69 -8.38
C LYS A 65 10.37 -11.61 -6.95
N ALA A 66 11.23 -11.36 -5.96
CA ALA A 66 10.81 -11.22 -4.56
C ALA A 66 9.85 -10.04 -4.37
N ASP A 67 10.18 -8.89 -4.96
CA ASP A 67 9.32 -7.72 -4.94
C ASP A 67 7.99 -7.97 -5.66
N PHE A 68 8.03 -8.68 -6.78
CA PHE A 68 6.84 -8.98 -7.56
C PHE A 68 5.89 -9.91 -6.81
N VAL A 69 6.42 -10.96 -6.17
CA VAL A 69 5.64 -11.87 -5.32
C VAL A 69 4.98 -11.09 -4.16
N GLY A 70 5.72 -10.18 -3.52
CA GLY A 70 5.17 -9.30 -2.49
C GLY A 70 4.01 -8.44 -3.02
N TYR A 71 4.20 -7.77 -4.14
CA TYR A 71 3.15 -6.99 -4.82
C TYR A 71 1.91 -7.83 -5.15
N CYS A 72 2.07 -9.06 -5.66
CA CYS A 72 0.98 -9.98 -5.93
C CYS A 72 0.23 -10.41 -4.66
N LEU A 73 0.94 -10.70 -3.57
CA LEU A 73 0.32 -11.05 -2.29
C LEU A 73 -0.45 -9.86 -1.70
N THR A 74 0.02 -8.63 -1.90
CA THR A 74 -0.73 -7.42 -1.51
C THR A 74 -2.01 -7.26 -2.32
N TRP A 75 -1.99 -7.54 -3.64
CA TRP A 75 -3.20 -7.54 -4.46
C TRP A 75 -4.24 -8.55 -3.94
N HIS A 76 -3.80 -9.77 -3.63
CA HIS A 76 -4.67 -10.78 -3.02
C HIS A 76 -5.25 -10.29 -1.69
N LYS A 77 -4.41 -9.75 -0.81
CA LYS A 77 -4.83 -9.21 0.48
C LYS A 77 -5.88 -8.11 0.31
N PHE A 78 -5.67 -7.20 -0.65
CA PHE A 78 -6.62 -6.12 -0.94
C PHE A 78 -7.97 -6.66 -1.38
N LEU A 79 -8.03 -7.55 -2.38
CA LEU A 79 -9.29 -8.15 -2.83
C LEU A 79 -10.00 -8.93 -1.70
N LYS A 80 -9.25 -9.71 -0.92
CA LYS A 80 -9.82 -10.45 0.20
C LYS A 80 -10.41 -9.53 1.28
N THR A 81 -9.65 -8.51 1.70
CA THR A 81 -10.11 -7.54 2.70
C THR A 81 -11.30 -6.71 2.19
N HIS A 82 -11.34 -6.41 0.89
CA HIS A 82 -12.48 -5.78 0.24
C HIS A 82 -13.76 -6.61 0.38
N ALA A 83 -13.72 -7.88 -0.04
CA ALA A 83 -14.84 -8.81 0.10
C ALA A 83 -15.27 -9.03 1.56
N GLU A 84 -14.31 -9.14 2.49
CA GLU A 84 -14.62 -9.25 3.93
C GLU A 84 -15.28 -7.99 4.50
N ASN A 85 -14.93 -6.80 3.99
CA ASN A 85 -15.56 -5.55 4.40
C ASN A 85 -17.01 -5.45 3.89
N GLU A 86 -17.29 -5.94 2.69
CA GLU A 86 -18.65 -6.02 2.15
C GLU A 86 -19.53 -6.90 3.03
N GLU A 87 -19.09 -8.14 3.26
CA GLU A 87 -19.79 -9.15 4.07
C GLU A 87 -20.02 -8.69 5.53
N SER A 88 -19.03 -8.04 6.13
CA SER A 88 -19.09 -7.63 7.54
C SER A 88 -19.69 -6.25 7.79
N SER A 89 -19.89 -5.43 6.75
CA SER A 89 -20.30 -4.03 6.93
C SER A 89 -21.25 -3.54 5.85
N LEU A 90 -20.81 -3.47 4.58
CA LEU A 90 -21.61 -2.84 3.55
C LEU A 90 -22.95 -3.55 3.36
N PHE A 91 -22.93 -4.88 3.23
CA PHE A 91 -24.13 -5.67 2.98
C PHE A 91 -25.11 -5.59 4.15
N PRO A 92 -24.74 -5.96 5.40
CA PRO A 92 -25.69 -5.96 6.50
C PRO A 92 -26.29 -4.58 6.79
N LYS A 93 -25.50 -3.52 6.58
CA LYS A 93 -25.95 -2.14 6.85
C LYS A 93 -26.87 -1.61 5.77
N THR A 94 -26.69 -2.04 4.52
CA THR A 94 -27.63 -1.71 3.46
C THR A 94 -28.94 -2.47 3.62
N GLU A 95 -28.89 -3.74 4.03
CA GLU A 95 -30.08 -4.51 4.37
C GLU A 95 -30.84 -3.89 5.54
N GLU A 96 -30.15 -3.41 6.57
CA GLU A 96 -30.77 -2.72 7.71
C GLU A 96 -31.45 -1.42 7.28
N LEU A 97 -30.78 -0.61 6.46
CA LEU A 97 -31.33 0.64 5.92
C LEU A 97 -32.60 0.40 5.10
N LEU A 98 -32.57 -0.61 4.22
CA LEU A 98 -33.65 -0.91 3.30
C LEU A 98 -34.64 -1.94 3.87
N ASP A 99 -34.40 -2.45 5.08
CA ASP A 99 -35.07 -3.57 5.76
C ASP A 99 -35.35 -4.79 4.86
N ASP A 100 -34.48 -5.02 3.87
CA ASP A 100 -34.61 -6.08 2.86
C ASP A 100 -33.36 -6.97 2.90
N LYS A 101 -33.55 -8.24 3.24
CA LYS A 101 -32.48 -9.26 3.38
C LYS A 101 -32.19 -10.02 2.09
N THR A 102 -32.93 -9.73 1.02
CA THR A 102 -32.81 -10.45 -0.26
C THR A 102 -31.89 -9.74 -1.25
N ILE A 103 -31.55 -8.48 -1.00
CA ILE A 103 -30.81 -7.61 -1.94
C ILE A 103 -29.39 -8.11 -2.28
N TRP A 104 -28.75 -8.91 -1.41
CA TRP A 104 -27.38 -9.40 -1.60
C TRP A 104 -27.28 -10.91 -1.85
N GLU A 105 -28.40 -11.62 -2.00
CA GLU A 105 -28.38 -13.09 -2.18
C GLU A 105 -27.50 -13.55 -3.35
N GLU A 106 -27.47 -12.78 -4.43
CA GLU A 106 -26.62 -13.10 -5.59
C GLU A 106 -25.16 -12.72 -5.35
N SER A 107 -24.89 -11.55 -4.75
CA SER A 107 -23.53 -11.12 -4.42
C SER A 107 -22.80 -12.11 -3.51
N HIS A 108 -23.50 -12.68 -2.52
CA HIS A 108 -22.94 -13.74 -1.67
C HIS A 108 -22.57 -15.00 -2.48
N LYS A 109 -23.43 -15.45 -3.40
CA LYS A 109 -23.12 -16.61 -4.25
C LYS A 109 -21.95 -16.32 -5.19
N GLU A 110 -21.91 -15.12 -5.75
CA GLU A 110 -20.82 -14.69 -6.62
C GLU A 110 -19.46 -14.69 -5.89
N HIS A 111 -19.40 -14.24 -4.63
CA HIS A 111 -18.21 -14.39 -3.78
C HIS A 111 -17.73 -15.84 -3.72
N GLU A 112 -18.62 -16.80 -3.51
CA GLU A 112 -18.27 -18.22 -3.45
C GLU A 112 -17.66 -18.76 -4.76
N THR A 113 -17.95 -18.13 -5.91
CA THR A 113 -17.48 -18.61 -7.23
C THR A 113 -15.99 -18.35 -7.48
N PHE A 114 -15.44 -17.22 -7.00
CA PHE A 114 -14.03 -16.87 -7.26
C PHE A 114 -13.12 -17.05 -6.05
N MET A 115 -13.63 -17.02 -4.82
CA MET A 115 -12.83 -17.10 -3.60
C MET A 115 -11.95 -18.36 -3.51
N PRO A 116 -12.41 -19.57 -3.87
CA PRO A 116 -11.54 -20.76 -3.85
C PRO A 116 -10.35 -20.67 -4.82
N ALA A 117 -10.52 -19.99 -5.95
CA ALA A 117 -9.47 -19.80 -6.93
C ALA A 117 -8.52 -18.65 -6.55
N LEU A 118 -9.04 -17.62 -5.88
CA LEU A 118 -8.23 -16.59 -5.23
C LEU A 118 -7.32 -17.18 -4.14
N GLU A 119 -7.81 -18.15 -3.37
CA GLU A 119 -6.98 -18.85 -2.38
C GLU A 119 -5.86 -19.66 -3.05
N LYS A 120 -6.12 -20.29 -4.21
CA LYS A 120 -5.07 -20.96 -5.01
C LYS A 120 -3.99 -20.00 -5.48
N PHE A 121 -4.34 -18.76 -5.80
CA PHE A 121 -3.39 -17.71 -6.17
C PHE A 121 -2.42 -17.42 -5.02
N LYS A 122 -2.94 -17.22 -3.81
CA LYS A 122 -2.11 -17.03 -2.61
C LYS A 122 -1.26 -18.26 -2.32
N ASP A 123 -1.88 -19.43 -2.32
CA ASP A 123 -1.24 -20.71 -2.04
C ASP A 123 -0.03 -20.97 -2.93
N TYR A 124 -0.15 -20.69 -4.23
CA TYR A 124 0.97 -20.80 -5.14
C TYR A 124 2.16 -19.91 -4.73
N LEU A 125 1.89 -18.64 -4.42
CA LEU A 125 2.91 -17.64 -4.09
C LEU A 125 3.59 -17.91 -2.74
N VAL A 126 2.83 -18.31 -1.71
CA VAL A 126 3.39 -18.56 -0.37
C VAL A 126 4.11 -19.91 -0.26
N LYS A 127 3.82 -20.87 -1.15
CA LYS A 127 4.46 -22.20 -1.17
C LYS A 127 5.73 -22.25 -2.03
N LEU A 128 6.14 -21.13 -2.64
CA LEU A 128 7.43 -21.02 -3.32
C LEU A 128 8.56 -21.29 -2.31
N LYS A 129 9.52 -22.16 -2.65
CA LYS A 129 10.68 -22.42 -1.78
C LYS A 129 11.64 -21.23 -1.78
N SER A 130 11.72 -20.55 -2.91
CA SER A 130 12.45 -19.30 -3.11
C SER A 130 11.69 -18.42 -4.10
N PRO A 131 11.82 -17.08 -4.02
CA PRO A 131 11.32 -16.19 -5.07
C PRO A 131 11.80 -16.57 -6.48
N CYS A 132 12.97 -17.19 -6.61
CA CYS A 132 13.51 -17.65 -7.90
C CYS A 132 12.63 -18.71 -8.57
N ASP A 133 11.88 -19.49 -7.78
CA ASP A 133 10.95 -20.54 -8.28
C ASP A 133 9.67 -19.94 -8.87
N PHE A 134 9.48 -18.62 -8.77
CA PHE A 134 8.35 -17.94 -9.38
C PHE A 134 8.29 -18.18 -10.89
N SER A 135 7.10 -18.57 -11.37
CA SER A 135 6.76 -18.79 -12.76
C SER A 135 5.57 -17.92 -13.12
N GLY A 136 5.83 -16.91 -13.96
CA GLY A 136 4.79 -16.03 -14.47
C GLY A 136 3.69 -16.79 -15.21
N ILE A 137 4.06 -17.82 -15.99
CA ILE A 137 3.10 -18.67 -16.70
C ILE A 137 2.17 -19.38 -15.71
N LYS A 138 2.72 -19.93 -14.62
CA LYS A 138 1.90 -20.62 -13.62
C LYS A 138 0.93 -19.67 -12.92
N LEU A 139 1.37 -18.46 -12.61
CA LEU A 139 0.51 -17.43 -12.04
C LEU A 139 -0.64 -17.09 -12.99
N LEU A 140 -0.36 -16.89 -14.28
CA LEU A 140 -1.37 -16.59 -15.30
C LEU A 140 -2.40 -17.72 -15.47
N GLU A 141 -1.97 -18.99 -15.44
CA GLU A 141 -2.88 -20.13 -15.45
C GLU A 141 -3.88 -20.08 -14.27
N ILE A 142 -3.40 -19.74 -13.08
CA ILE A 142 -4.27 -19.61 -11.89
C ILE A 142 -5.20 -18.41 -12.05
N MET A 143 -4.66 -17.26 -12.46
CA MET A 143 -5.42 -16.03 -12.69
C MET A 143 -6.56 -16.21 -13.71
N ALA A 144 -6.35 -17.03 -14.75
CA ALA A 144 -7.37 -17.33 -15.75
C ALA A 144 -8.58 -18.09 -15.17
N THR A 145 -8.39 -18.87 -14.11
CA THR A 145 -9.49 -19.69 -13.52
C THR A 145 -10.58 -18.88 -12.84
N PHE A 146 -10.29 -17.62 -12.47
CA PHE A 146 -11.24 -16.75 -11.79
C PHE A 146 -11.44 -15.39 -12.45
N GLN A 147 -10.79 -15.13 -13.60
CA GLN A 147 -10.87 -13.84 -14.29
C GLN A 147 -12.32 -13.43 -14.61
N MET A 148 -13.08 -14.32 -15.25
CA MET A 148 -14.48 -14.04 -15.61
C MET A 148 -15.37 -13.92 -14.36
N PRO A 149 -15.42 -14.91 -13.44
CA PRO A 149 -16.23 -14.79 -12.22
C PRO A 149 -15.95 -13.52 -11.40
N LEU A 150 -14.67 -13.16 -11.21
CA LEU A 150 -14.29 -11.92 -10.51
C LEU A 150 -14.80 -10.68 -11.24
N GLY A 151 -14.63 -10.65 -12.56
CA GLY A 151 -15.07 -9.54 -13.39
C GLY A 151 -16.60 -9.38 -13.43
N ASP A 152 -17.32 -10.50 -13.46
CA ASP A 152 -18.79 -10.51 -13.51
C ASP A 152 -19.36 -10.05 -12.17
N HIS A 153 -18.85 -10.59 -11.05
CA HIS A 153 -19.21 -10.18 -9.70
C HIS A 153 -19.06 -8.66 -9.49
N MET A 154 -17.88 -8.11 -9.79
CA MET A 154 -17.62 -6.68 -9.57
C MET A 154 -18.54 -5.76 -10.40
N ARG A 155 -19.03 -6.23 -11.55
CA ARG A 155 -20.00 -5.49 -12.38
C ARG A 155 -21.43 -5.65 -11.86
N SER A 156 -21.78 -6.87 -11.50
CA SER A 156 -23.08 -7.24 -10.92
C SER A 156 -23.34 -6.44 -9.65
N GLU A 157 -22.37 -6.37 -8.75
CA GLU A 157 -22.49 -5.64 -7.50
C GLU A 157 -22.70 -4.13 -7.71
N ILE A 158 -21.93 -3.48 -8.59
CA ILE A 158 -22.11 -2.06 -8.93
C ILE A 158 -23.52 -1.82 -9.49
N ALA A 159 -24.00 -2.71 -10.37
CA ALA A 159 -25.34 -2.61 -10.92
C ALA A 159 -26.42 -2.79 -9.85
N THR A 160 -26.23 -3.74 -8.93
CA THR A 160 -27.12 -3.97 -7.79
C THR A 160 -27.18 -2.74 -6.89
N ILE A 161 -26.03 -2.20 -6.44
CA ILE A 161 -25.97 -0.98 -5.60
C ILE A 161 -26.69 0.17 -6.30
N ALA A 162 -26.40 0.42 -7.59
CA ALA A 162 -27.04 1.51 -8.33
C ALA A 162 -28.57 1.34 -8.43
N ASN A 163 -29.06 0.09 -8.57
CA ASN A 163 -30.48 -0.20 -8.67
C ASN A 163 -31.23 0.01 -7.33
N LEU A 164 -30.52 0.01 -6.19
CA LEU A 164 -31.12 0.32 -4.89
C LEU A 164 -31.70 1.74 -4.83
N ALA A 165 -31.29 2.65 -5.71
CA ALA A 165 -31.97 3.95 -5.88
C ALA A 165 -33.48 3.82 -6.15
N GLN A 166 -33.92 2.70 -6.74
CA GLN A 166 -35.32 2.41 -7.04
C GLN A 166 -36.05 1.64 -5.94
N HIS A 167 -35.35 1.25 -4.87
CA HIS A 167 -35.94 0.47 -3.79
C HIS A 167 -36.96 1.33 -3.01
N PRO A 168 -38.17 0.80 -2.68
CA PRO A 168 -39.24 1.61 -2.06
C PRO A 168 -38.90 2.25 -0.71
N ARG A 169 -37.90 1.71 -0.01
CA ARG A 169 -37.41 2.23 1.28
C ARG A 169 -36.14 3.04 1.20
N THR A 170 -35.67 3.35 -0.01
CA THR A 170 -34.55 4.25 -0.20
C THR A 170 -34.92 5.65 0.30
N PRO A 171 -34.08 6.28 1.14
CA PRO A 171 -34.29 7.66 1.54
C PRO A 171 -34.52 8.55 0.32
N LYS A 172 -35.52 9.44 0.42
CA LYS A 172 -35.89 10.29 -0.71
C LYS A 172 -34.72 11.19 -1.13
N GLU A 173 -34.46 11.24 -2.42
CA GLU A 173 -33.43 12.11 -3.01
C GLU A 173 -33.56 13.57 -2.53
N GLY A 174 -32.44 14.15 -2.11
CA GLY A 174 -32.31 15.50 -1.59
C GLY A 174 -32.74 15.69 -0.13
N SER A 175 -33.31 14.66 0.51
CA SER A 175 -33.74 14.74 1.92
C SER A 175 -32.57 14.85 2.89
N SER A 176 -32.85 15.32 4.11
CA SER A 176 -31.85 15.33 5.19
C SER A 176 -31.46 13.92 5.60
N GLU A 177 -32.38 12.97 5.52
CA GLU A 177 -32.17 11.56 5.83
C GLU A 177 -31.20 10.90 4.84
N GLU A 178 -31.38 11.14 3.53
CA GLU A 178 -30.47 10.64 2.51
C GLU A 178 -29.05 11.16 2.74
N LYS A 179 -28.90 12.48 2.93
CA LYS A 179 -27.58 13.10 3.15
C LYS A 179 -26.88 12.59 4.41
N ALA A 180 -27.63 12.42 5.51
CA ALA A 180 -27.09 11.90 6.75
C ALA A 180 -26.69 10.42 6.62
N THR A 181 -27.51 9.64 5.94
CA THR A 181 -27.24 8.23 5.64
C THR A 181 -25.99 8.10 4.77
N GLN A 182 -25.93 8.82 3.64
CA GLN A 182 -24.79 8.83 2.74
C GLN A 182 -23.49 9.20 3.47
N ALA A 183 -23.48 10.29 4.25
CA ALA A 183 -22.31 10.71 5.01
C ALA A 183 -21.86 9.65 6.02
N THR A 184 -22.81 8.92 6.63
CA THR A 184 -22.51 7.82 7.56
C THR A 184 -21.85 6.65 6.84
N PHE A 185 -22.39 6.25 5.69
CA PHE A 185 -21.79 5.19 4.86
C PHE A 185 -20.40 5.60 4.36
N ASP A 186 -20.25 6.78 3.77
CA ASP A 186 -18.97 7.27 3.25
C ASP A 186 -17.90 7.36 4.35
N THR A 187 -18.27 7.84 5.54
CA THR A 187 -17.35 7.91 6.69
C THR A 187 -16.94 6.51 7.15
N ARG A 188 -17.89 5.59 7.28
CA ARG A 188 -17.65 4.23 7.76
C ARG A 188 -16.77 3.45 6.78
N GLU A 189 -17.17 3.39 5.52
CA GLU A 189 -16.45 2.63 4.49
C GLU A 189 -15.10 3.29 4.16
N GLY A 190 -15.04 4.61 4.15
CA GLY A 190 -13.78 5.35 4.03
C GLY A 190 -12.79 5.03 5.16
N ASN A 191 -13.26 5.01 6.41
CA ASN A 191 -12.43 4.63 7.56
C ASN A 191 -11.98 3.16 7.47
N LYS A 192 -12.87 2.24 7.06
CA LYS A 192 -12.49 0.84 6.83
C LYS A 192 -11.40 0.71 5.77
N LEU A 193 -11.52 1.42 4.65
CA LEU A 193 -10.49 1.42 3.60
C LEU A 193 -9.16 1.99 4.12
N LEU A 194 -9.19 3.09 4.88
CA LEU A 194 -7.99 3.70 5.46
C LEU A 194 -7.28 2.78 6.46
N MET A 195 -8.05 2.03 7.25
CA MET A 195 -7.51 1.09 8.24
C MET A 195 -7.20 -0.29 7.65
N SER A 196 -7.61 -0.55 6.41
CA SER A 196 -7.27 -1.77 5.68
C SER A 196 -5.82 -1.72 5.25
N GLY A 197 -4.92 -2.22 6.10
CA GLY A 197 -3.50 -2.35 5.79
C GLY A 197 -2.84 -1.02 5.39
N PRO A 198 -2.61 -0.10 6.34
CA PRO A 198 -2.13 1.26 6.04
C PRO A 198 -0.75 1.30 5.36
N THR A 199 0.04 0.22 5.49
CA THR A 199 1.38 0.09 4.92
C THR A 199 1.44 -0.74 3.63
N ASP A 200 0.36 -1.45 3.29
CA ASP A 200 0.33 -2.35 2.14
C ASP A 200 -0.93 -2.21 1.28
N VAL A 201 -2.11 -2.55 1.79
CA VAL A 201 -3.38 -2.55 1.06
C VAL A 201 -3.82 -1.15 0.64
N LEU A 202 -3.83 -0.18 1.56
CA LEU A 202 -4.20 1.20 1.22
C LEU A 202 -3.22 1.81 0.19
N PRO A 203 -1.89 1.70 0.35
CA PRO A 203 -0.96 2.11 -0.69
C PRO A 203 -1.17 1.38 -2.02
N PHE A 204 -1.45 0.07 -2.00
CA PHE A 204 -1.73 -0.69 -3.23
C PHE A 204 -2.93 -0.12 -3.98
N PHE A 205 -4.01 0.19 -3.26
CA PHE A 205 -5.17 0.90 -3.81
C PHE A 205 -4.73 2.23 -4.43
N LEU A 206 -4.01 3.08 -3.71
CA LEU A 206 -3.59 4.40 -4.21
C LEU A 206 -2.65 4.31 -5.43
N PHE A 207 -1.73 3.35 -5.46
CA PHE A 207 -0.82 3.11 -6.58
C PHE A 207 -1.49 2.47 -7.80
N ASN A 208 -2.73 1.98 -7.65
CA ASN A 208 -3.54 1.48 -8.76
C ASN A 208 -4.79 2.33 -9.02
N PHE A 209 -4.86 3.51 -8.40
CA PHE A 209 -5.90 4.49 -8.62
C PHE A 209 -5.44 5.52 -9.65
N ASP A 210 -6.16 5.62 -10.77
CA ASP A 210 -5.91 6.63 -11.81
C ASP A 210 -6.66 7.92 -11.51
N GLY A 211 -5.92 8.97 -11.15
CA GLY A 211 -6.48 10.29 -10.88
C GLY A 211 -7.08 10.97 -12.10
N ASP A 212 -6.69 10.55 -13.31
CA ASP A 212 -7.13 11.11 -14.60
C ASP A 212 -8.31 10.31 -15.20
N TYR A 213 -8.81 9.26 -14.52
CA TYR A 213 -9.94 8.46 -14.99
C TYR A 213 -11.22 9.32 -15.09
N GLU A 214 -12.00 9.11 -16.15
CA GLU A 214 -13.24 9.85 -16.43
C GLU A 214 -13.03 11.38 -16.39
N ASP A 215 -12.05 11.85 -17.16
CA ASP A 215 -11.69 13.27 -17.25
C ASP A 215 -11.32 13.89 -15.88
N GLY A 216 -10.82 13.08 -14.96
CA GLY A 216 -10.42 13.52 -13.61
C GLY A 216 -11.58 13.71 -12.64
N LEU A 217 -12.76 13.15 -12.93
CA LEU A 217 -13.93 13.22 -12.04
C LEU A 217 -13.60 12.80 -10.60
N TRP A 218 -12.69 11.83 -10.45
CA TRP A 218 -12.31 11.23 -9.18
C TRP A 218 -10.99 11.75 -8.60
N THR A 219 -10.44 12.85 -9.14
CA THR A 219 -9.16 13.39 -8.65
C THR A 219 -9.20 13.77 -7.17
N ASN A 220 -10.33 14.16 -6.61
CA ASN A 220 -10.42 14.49 -5.18
C ASN A 220 -10.92 13.34 -4.30
N TRP A 221 -11.17 12.17 -4.89
CA TRP A 221 -11.60 10.96 -4.16
C TRP A 221 -10.47 9.91 -4.13
N PRO A 222 -10.30 9.14 -3.03
CA PRO A 222 -10.94 9.37 -1.74
C PRO A 222 -10.47 10.70 -1.12
N PRO A 223 -11.27 11.32 -0.22
CA PRO A 223 -11.00 12.63 0.36
C PRO A 223 -9.88 12.60 1.43
N ILE A 224 -8.72 12.06 1.06
CA ILE A 224 -7.54 12.01 1.92
C ILE A 224 -6.78 13.34 1.79
N PRO A 225 -6.53 14.05 2.90
CA PRO A 225 -5.75 15.29 2.86
C PRO A 225 -4.39 15.08 2.21
N GLY A 226 -3.96 16.03 1.36
CA GLY A 226 -2.71 15.94 0.60
C GLY A 226 -1.47 15.54 1.41
N PRO A 227 -1.21 16.17 2.59
CA PRO A 227 -0.10 15.78 3.46
C PRO A 227 -0.21 14.35 3.98
N VAL A 228 -1.40 13.91 4.40
CA VAL A 228 -1.65 12.54 4.88
C VAL A 228 -1.39 11.54 3.77
N ARG A 229 -1.90 11.80 2.56
CA ARG A 229 -1.64 10.96 1.38
C ARG A 229 -0.15 10.89 1.06
N TRP A 230 0.57 12.02 1.14
CA TRP A 230 2.01 12.05 0.90
C TRP A 230 2.78 11.20 1.92
N ILE A 231 2.43 11.27 3.21
CA ILE A 231 3.03 10.43 4.27
C ILE A 231 2.77 8.94 3.99
N LEU A 232 1.52 8.56 3.70
CA LEU A 232 1.14 7.16 3.43
C LEU A 232 1.92 6.57 2.24
N ILE A 233 1.98 7.32 1.14
CA ILE A 233 2.70 6.91 -0.08
C ILE A 233 4.23 6.88 0.18
N GLY A 234 4.75 7.83 0.95
CA GLY A 234 6.15 7.85 1.37
C GLY A 234 6.52 6.61 2.18
N LEU A 235 5.73 6.30 3.21
CA LEU A 235 5.92 5.14 4.09
C LEU A 235 5.89 3.83 3.31
N ALA A 236 4.90 3.67 2.43
CA ALA A 236 4.80 2.51 1.55
C ALA A 236 6.08 2.32 0.72
N LYS A 237 6.60 3.40 0.12
CA LYS A 237 7.83 3.35 -0.67
C LYS A 237 9.07 3.06 0.19
N THR A 238 9.08 3.40 1.47
CA THR A 238 10.19 3.04 2.36
C THR A 238 10.15 1.59 2.82
N LEU A 239 8.96 1.06 3.12
CA LEU A 239 8.80 -0.31 3.59
C LEU A 239 8.95 -1.34 2.47
N HIS A 240 8.44 -1.00 1.29
CA HIS A 240 8.37 -1.90 0.14
C HIS A 240 8.86 -1.20 -1.16
N PRO A 241 10.12 -0.71 -1.20
CA PRO A 241 10.62 0.15 -2.28
C PRO A 241 10.52 -0.49 -3.68
N GLY A 242 10.62 -1.82 -3.74
CA GLY A 242 10.58 -2.56 -4.98
C GLY A 242 9.19 -2.95 -5.47
N TRP A 243 8.16 -2.96 -4.62
CA TRP A 243 6.81 -3.44 -4.99
C TRP A 243 6.11 -2.48 -5.94
N TRP A 244 6.14 -1.19 -5.60
CA TRP A 244 5.36 -0.17 -6.29
C TRP A 244 5.83 0.13 -7.72
N LYS A 245 6.98 -0.43 -8.13
CA LYS A 245 7.43 -0.34 -9.53
C LYS A 245 6.50 -1.09 -10.49
N PHE A 246 5.75 -2.08 -10.00
CA PHE A 246 4.80 -2.88 -10.77
C PHE A 246 3.40 -2.28 -10.82
N ALA A 247 3.11 -1.24 -10.03
CA ALA A 247 1.80 -0.63 -10.02
C ALA A 247 1.49 0.13 -11.31
N SER A 248 0.20 0.28 -11.59
CA SER A 248 -0.29 0.97 -12.79
C SER A 248 -0.13 2.49 -12.74
N CYS A 249 -0.08 3.07 -11.55
CA CYS A 249 0.07 4.51 -11.33
C CYS A 249 1.31 4.85 -10.48
N ASP A 250 1.73 6.11 -10.53
CA ASP A 250 2.78 6.65 -9.66
C ASP A 250 2.22 7.26 -8.36
N ALA A 251 3.11 7.83 -7.56
CA ALA A 251 2.77 8.49 -6.29
C ALA A 251 1.81 9.70 -6.45
N ALA A 252 1.72 10.28 -7.65
CA ALA A 252 0.79 11.35 -7.97
C ALA A 252 -0.54 10.82 -8.56
N ARG A 253 -0.73 9.49 -8.58
CA ARG A 253 -1.87 8.80 -9.20
C ARG A 253 -1.97 9.06 -10.70
N ARG A 254 -0.81 9.28 -11.34
CA ARG A 254 -0.70 9.42 -12.80
C ARG A 254 -0.36 8.08 -13.41
N ARG A 255 -0.91 7.82 -14.59
CA ARG A 255 -0.64 6.59 -15.34
C ARG A 255 0.86 6.41 -15.56
N LYS A 256 1.36 5.21 -15.29
CA LYS A 256 2.77 4.85 -15.46
C LYS A 256 2.91 3.63 -16.37
N ALA A 257 3.95 3.63 -17.20
CA ALA A 257 4.30 2.45 -18.00
C ALA A 257 4.68 1.26 -17.10
N LEU A 258 4.22 0.07 -17.48
CA LEU A 258 4.48 -1.17 -16.75
C LEU A 258 5.96 -1.58 -16.92
N THR A 259 6.69 -1.64 -15.81
CA THR A 259 8.18 -1.66 -15.81
C THR A 259 8.74 -2.90 -16.50
N SER A 260 8.23 -4.09 -16.18
CA SER A 260 8.73 -5.35 -16.75
C SER A 260 8.41 -5.47 -18.24
N LEU A 261 7.19 -5.07 -18.63
CA LEU A 261 6.77 -5.06 -20.04
C LEU A 261 7.59 -4.06 -20.86
N ARG A 262 7.85 -2.87 -20.31
CA ARG A 262 8.69 -1.86 -20.96
C ARG A 262 10.11 -2.37 -21.21
N ARG A 263 10.75 -2.98 -20.21
CA ARG A 263 12.08 -3.59 -20.37
C ARG A 263 12.06 -4.65 -21.46
N TYR A 264 11.08 -5.55 -21.45
CA TYR A 264 10.96 -6.58 -22.48
C TYR A 264 10.83 -5.99 -23.89
N ILE A 265 10.00 -4.97 -24.09
CA ILE A 265 9.84 -4.31 -25.40
C ILE A 265 11.14 -3.58 -25.81
N GLU A 266 11.77 -2.82 -24.90
CA GLU A 266 12.98 -2.06 -25.21
C GLU A 266 14.19 -2.96 -25.51
N PHE A 267 14.35 -4.08 -24.79
CA PHE A 267 15.46 -5.01 -24.99
C PHE A 267 15.15 -6.12 -26.01
N GLY A 268 13.88 -6.45 -26.25
CA GLY A 268 13.44 -7.44 -27.25
C GLY A 268 13.50 -6.95 -28.69
N PHE A 269 13.51 -5.62 -28.92
CA PHE A 269 13.72 -5.02 -30.24
C PHE A 269 15.20 -4.91 -30.65
N LEU A 270 16.13 -5.18 -29.75
CA LEU A 270 17.56 -5.27 -30.10
C LEU A 270 17.82 -6.63 -30.74
N SER A 271 17.72 -6.68 -32.07
CA SER A 271 18.31 -7.74 -32.89
C SER A 271 19.77 -7.97 -32.49
N VAL A 272 20.21 -9.23 -32.47
CA VAL A 272 21.62 -9.65 -32.22
C VAL A 272 22.63 -8.87 -33.10
N GLY A 273 22.18 -8.25 -34.20
CA GLY A 273 22.98 -7.36 -35.03
C GLY A 273 23.27 -5.97 -34.45
N ASP A 274 22.37 -5.38 -33.66
CA ASP A 274 22.53 -4.02 -33.11
C ASP A 274 23.36 -3.99 -31.82
N LEU A 275 23.44 -5.11 -31.10
CA LEU A 275 24.32 -5.28 -29.94
C LEU A 275 25.82 -5.17 -30.28
N ARG A 276 26.20 -5.32 -31.56
CA ARG A 276 27.60 -5.11 -32.01
C ARG A 276 27.96 -3.65 -32.25
N LYS A 277 26.98 -2.74 -32.34
CA LYS A 277 27.20 -1.31 -32.60
C LYS A 277 27.29 -0.47 -31.32
N LEU A 278 26.82 -1.00 -30.19
CA LEU A 278 27.10 -0.47 -28.88
C LEU A 278 28.54 -0.83 -28.50
N LYS A 279 29.50 0.04 -28.84
CA LYS A 279 30.82 0.05 -28.22
C LYS A 279 30.68 0.45 -26.74
N MET A 280 30.19 -0.46 -25.91
CA MET A 280 30.44 -0.43 -24.48
C MET A 280 31.65 -1.35 -24.22
N PRO A 281 32.62 -0.95 -23.38
CA PRO A 281 33.79 -1.77 -23.12
C PRO A 281 33.36 -3.10 -22.50
N LEU A 282 33.79 -4.22 -23.08
CA LEU A 282 33.54 -5.60 -22.62
C LEU A 282 34.02 -5.89 -21.17
N GLY A 283 34.54 -4.90 -20.44
CA GLY A 283 35.05 -5.02 -19.07
C GLY A 283 34.03 -4.76 -17.95
N GLU A 284 32.81 -4.28 -18.25
CA GLU A 284 31.82 -3.93 -17.20
C GLU A 284 30.77 -5.01 -16.92
N TRP A 285 30.63 -6.04 -17.76
CA TRP A 285 29.77 -7.19 -17.43
C TRP A 285 30.46 -8.24 -16.55
N TYR A 286 31.79 -8.33 -16.57
CA TYR A 286 32.53 -9.39 -15.86
C TYR A 286 32.84 -9.08 -14.39
N ARG A 287 32.47 -7.88 -13.90
CA ARG A 287 32.67 -7.47 -12.50
C ARG A 287 31.37 -7.38 -11.69
N GLN A 288 30.26 -7.85 -12.26
CA GLN A 288 28.93 -7.85 -11.63
C GLN A 288 28.26 -9.25 -11.73
N GLY A 289 29.10 -10.29 -11.67
CA GLY A 289 28.71 -11.71 -11.74
C GLY A 289 29.34 -12.57 -10.63
N VAL A 290 29.84 -11.97 -9.55
CA VAL A 290 30.30 -12.70 -8.35
C VAL A 290 29.98 -11.85 -7.12
N GLU A 291 28.77 -12.04 -6.58
CA GLU A 291 28.45 -12.06 -5.15
C GLU A 291 26.95 -12.35 -5.02
N ASN A 292 26.64 -13.64 -5.14
CA ASN A 292 25.32 -14.21 -4.87
C ASN A 292 25.02 -14.06 -3.38
N ASN A 293 24.04 -13.24 -3.00
CA ASN A 293 23.35 -13.38 -1.72
C ASN A 293 21.98 -14.01 -1.95
N CYS A 294 22.00 -15.30 -2.31
CA CYS A 294 20.95 -16.26 -1.98
C CYS A 294 21.51 -17.13 -0.87
N ILE A 295 21.46 -16.65 0.38
CA ILE A 295 21.87 -17.46 1.53
C ILE A 295 20.70 -18.39 1.87
N MET A 296 20.94 -19.68 1.66
CA MET A 296 20.19 -20.82 2.20
C MET A 296 20.30 -20.82 3.73
N ASP A 297 19.20 -21.01 4.45
CA ASP A 297 19.23 -21.61 5.79
C ASP A 297 18.27 -22.80 5.81
N ASP A 298 18.85 -23.99 5.93
CA ASP A 298 18.18 -25.28 6.03
C ASP A 298 18.16 -25.66 7.52
N ARG A 299 17.02 -25.44 8.19
CA ARG A 299 16.72 -26.08 9.46
C ARG A 299 15.31 -26.66 9.44
N ARG A 300 15.28 -27.99 9.33
CA ARG A 300 14.14 -28.82 9.74
C ARG A 300 13.94 -28.65 11.23
N ASP A 301 12.68 -28.46 11.64
CA ASP A 301 12.18 -29.18 12.79
C ASP A 301 10.74 -29.63 12.55
N ARG A 302 10.50 -30.84 13.05
CA ARG A 302 9.22 -31.53 13.13
C ARG A 302 8.43 -30.88 14.26
N ASP A 303 7.18 -30.56 14.02
CA ASP A 303 6.03 -31.10 14.76
C ASP A 303 4.76 -30.38 14.28
N GLY A 304 3.75 -31.18 13.95
CA GLY A 304 2.48 -30.69 13.44
C GLY A 304 1.59 -30.22 14.58
N GLU A 305 1.15 -28.97 14.51
CA GLU A 305 -0.07 -28.53 15.17
C GLU A 305 -0.70 -27.37 14.39
N VAL A 306 -2.01 -27.50 14.16
CA VAL A 306 -2.84 -26.52 13.45
C VAL A 306 -3.16 -25.37 14.42
N THR A 307 -2.79 -24.14 14.08
CA THR A 307 -3.20 -22.96 14.86
C THR A 307 -3.60 -21.76 14.00
N SER A 308 -4.57 -21.01 14.54
CA SER A 308 -5.32 -19.93 13.94
C SER A 308 -4.54 -18.63 13.78
N ILE A 309 -4.96 -17.84 12.78
CA ILE A 309 -4.37 -16.59 12.33
C ILE A 309 -4.65 -15.50 13.37
N ASN A 310 -3.64 -15.09 14.17
CA ASN A 310 -3.41 -13.72 14.71
C ASN A 310 -2.56 -13.60 16.01
N GLN A 311 -1.71 -14.57 16.39
CA GLN A 311 -0.81 -14.40 17.56
C GLN A 311 0.69 -14.43 17.27
N GLY A 312 1.11 -13.96 16.09
CA GLY A 312 2.52 -13.88 15.72
C GLY A 312 3.32 -12.68 16.24
N TRP A 313 3.01 -12.08 17.41
CA TRP A 313 3.80 -10.94 17.95
C TRP A 313 4.02 -10.98 19.47
N LYS A 314 3.77 -12.11 20.14
CA LYS A 314 4.16 -12.32 21.54
C LYS A 314 4.67 -13.75 21.77
N THR A 315 5.84 -14.07 21.23
CA THR A 315 6.65 -15.18 21.75
C THR A 315 7.97 -14.62 22.27
N ARG A 316 8.29 -15.01 23.51
CA ARG A 316 9.33 -14.45 24.38
C ARG A 316 10.77 -14.80 23.95
N SER A 317 11.01 -15.03 22.67
CA SER A 317 12.34 -15.41 22.15
C SER A 317 12.63 -15.08 20.67
N ASN A 318 11.86 -14.21 20.01
CA ASN A 318 12.16 -13.78 18.63
C ASN A 318 12.66 -12.32 18.56
N ILE A 319 13.95 -12.14 18.24
CA ILE A 319 14.67 -10.86 18.20
C ILE A 319 14.59 -10.23 16.78
N SER A 320 13.38 -9.93 16.28
CA SER A 320 13.22 -9.21 15.00
C SER A 320 12.04 -8.24 14.95
N GLY A 321 11.74 -7.57 16.07
CA GLY A 321 10.81 -6.44 16.08
C GLY A 321 11.42 -5.18 15.48
N VAL A 322 10.58 -4.28 14.94
CA VAL A 322 11.01 -2.96 14.46
C VAL A 322 11.74 -2.18 15.56
N ALA A 323 11.32 -2.34 16.83
CA ALA A 323 12.01 -1.79 18.00
C ALA A 323 13.46 -2.27 18.15
N VAL A 324 13.80 -3.50 17.73
CA VAL A 324 15.17 -4.03 17.79
C VAL A 324 16.08 -3.30 16.81
N HIS A 325 15.61 -3.03 15.59
CA HIS A 325 16.37 -2.31 14.57
C HIS A 325 16.62 -0.85 14.98
N ILE A 326 15.60 -0.19 15.52
CA ILE A 326 15.71 1.18 16.02
C ILE A 326 16.57 1.24 17.29
N SER A 327 16.44 0.26 18.19
CA SER A 327 17.32 0.13 19.36
C SER A 327 18.78 -0.09 18.95
N GLY A 328 19.04 -0.89 17.91
CA GLY A 328 20.37 -1.09 17.36
C GLY A 328 20.98 0.21 16.82
N LEU A 329 20.21 1.00 16.06
CA LEU A 329 20.64 2.32 15.59
C LEU A 329 20.96 3.25 16.78
N THR A 330 20.11 3.22 17.82
CA THR A 330 20.29 4.00 19.04
C THR A 330 21.56 3.62 19.80
N GLN A 331 21.84 2.32 19.93
CA GLN A 331 23.04 1.79 20.59
C GLN A 331 24.32 2.12 19.83
N ILE A 332 24.26 2.34 18.52
CA ILE A 332 25.40 2.80 17.71
C ILE A 332 25.60 4.32 17.85
N LEU A 333 24.50 5.09 17.85
CA LEU A 333 24.55 6.55 17.91
C LEU A 333 24.98 7.06 19.29
N LYS A 334 24.42 6.52 20.36
CA LYS A 334 24.70 6.96 21.75
C LYS A 334 26.19 7.07 22.10
N PRO A 335 27.05 6.04 21.87
CA PRO A 335 28.48 6.16 22.16
C PRO A 335 29.19 7.15 21.23
N ARG A 336 28.74 7.31 19.98
CA ARG A 336 29.32 8.30 19.06
C ARG A 336 29.02 9.72 19.52
N ILE A 337 27.78 9.99 19.95
CA ILE A 337 27.35 11.27 20.52
C ILE A 337 28.19 11.59 21.76
N ALA A 338 28.32 10.64 22.69
CA ALA A 338 29.10 10.82 23.91
C ALA A 338 30.60 11.04 23.66
N GLN A 339 31.19 10.40 22.65
CA GLN A 339 32.60 10.62 22.29
C GLN A 339 32.83 11.95 21.58
N ASN A 340 31.83 12.42 20.84
CA ASN A 340 31.92 13.64 20.05
C ASN A 340 31.66 14.90 20.88
N SER A 341 30.82 14.82 21.92
CA SER A 341 30.60 15.93 22.87
C SER A 341 31.85 16.30 23.69
N LEU A 342 32.86 15.42 23.74
CA LEU A 342 34.15 15.66 24.40
C LEU A 342 35.18 16.39 23.52
N LYS A 343 34.90 16.58 22.23
CA LYS A 343 35.84 17.19 21.28
C LYS A 343 35.59 18.69 21.13
N VAL A 344 36.64 19.49 21.32
CA VAL A 344 36.59 20.94 21.10
C VAL A 344 36.47 21.25 19.59
N ASN A 345 35.52 22.10 19.21
CA ASN A 345 35.21 22.49 17.82
C ASN A 345 34.78 21.32 16.90
N TRP A 346 34.08 20.33 17.46
CA TRP A 346 33.59 19.20 16.68
C TRP A 346 32.37 19.58 15.83
N VAL A 347 32.34 19.06 14.59
CA VAL A 347 31.23 19.21 13.65
C VAL A 347 30.68 17.81 13.31
N PRO A 348 29.35 17.59 13.39
CA PRO A 348 28.72 16.34 12.97
C PRO A 348 29.06 15.93 11.55
N SER A 349 29.39 14.65 11.36
CA SER A 349 29.46 14.08 10.01
C SER A 349 28.07 14.05 9.38
N SER A 350 28.00 14.13 8.05
CA SER A 350 26.72 13.97 7.33
C SER A 350 26.04 12.63 7.63
N GLN A 351 26.82 11.58 7.84
CA GLN A 351 26.32 10.25 8.19
C GLN A 351 25.68 10.20 9.58
N ASP A 352 26.31 10.81 10.58
CA ASP A 352 25.76 10.83 11.94
C ASP A 352 24.53 11.73 12.02
N ARG A 353 24.51 12.84 11.26
CA ARG A 353 23.31 13.68 11.12
C ARG A 353 22.16 12.91 10.47
N ILE A 354 22.40 12.24 9.34
CA ILE A 354 21.39 11.42 8.66
C ILE A 354 20.87 10.32 9.59
N SER A 355 21.77 9.72 10.38
CA SER A 355 21.42 8.68 11.35
C SER A 355 20.57 9.24 12.50
N ALA A 356 20.89 10.43 13.02
CA ALA A 356 20.10 11.12 14.04
C ALA A 356 18.71 11.51 13.51
N GLU A 357 18.63 12.11 12.33
CA GLU A 357 17.35 12.47 11.70
C GLU A 357 16.51 11.24 11.36
N SER A 358 17.13 10.16 10.89
CA SER A 358 16.45 8.87 10.66
C SER A 358 15.91 8.30 11.97
N LEU A 359 16.70 8.34 13.05
CA LEU A 359 16.27 7.87 14.36
C LEU A 359 15.03 8.63 14.82
N VAL A 360 15.05 9.97 14.75
CA VAL A 360 13.90 10.82 15.09
C VAL A 360 12.67 10.50 14.25
N PHE A 361 12.84 10.43 12.93
CA PHE A 361 11.74 10.14 12.01
C PHE A 361 11.10 8.78 12.29
N PHE A 362 11.93 7.75 12.45
CA PHE A 362 11.44 6.39 12.65
C PHE A 362 10.84 6.19 14.03
N THR A 363 11.42 6.74 15.10
CA THR A 363 10.84 6.61 16.46
C THR A 363 9.48 7.27 16.55
N SER A 364 9.34 8.52 16.08
CA SER A 364 8.07 9.25 16.14
C SER A 364 6.99 8.65 15.24
N THR A 365 7.38 8.07 14.10
CA THR A 365 6.42 7.53 13.13
C THR A 365 5.97 6.14 13.54
N LEU A 366 6.90 5.29 13.98
CA LEU A 366 6.59 3.91 14.34
C LEU A 366 5.93 3.81 15.70
N SER A 367 6.16 4.76 16.61
CA SER A 367 5.40 4.81 17.87
C SER A 367 3.90 4.88 17.63
N LEU A 368 3.41 5.46 16.52
CA LEU A 368 1.98 5.51 16.22
C LEU A 368 1.32 4.14 16.05
N TYR A 369 2.12 3.09 15.80
CA TYR A 369 1.63 1.76 15.46
C TYR A 369 2.13 0.69 16.43
N HIS A 370 3.19 0.98 17.19
CA HIS A 370 3.98 -0.01 17.90
C HIS A 370 4.38 0.53 19.27
N SER A 371 3.73 0.05 20.34
CA SER A 371 4.04 0.48 21.71
C SER A 371 5.39 -0.02 22.23
N ASP A 372 6.00 -1.02 21.60
CA ASP A 372 7.37 -1.46 21.92
C ASP A 372 8.44 -0.45 21.47
N ILE A 373 8.10 0.55 20.66
CA ILE A 373 8.98 1.66 20.27
C ILE A 373 9.20 2.64 21.44
N ASP A 374 8.29 2.69 22.42
CA ASP A 374 8.39 3.60 23.57
C ASP A 374 9.69 3.39 24.36
N LEU A 375 10.16 2.14 24.42
CA LEU A 375 11.42 1.74 25.05
C LEU A 375 12.63 2.43 24.41
N VAL A 376 12.57 2.82 23.14
CA VAL A 376 13.66 3.54 22.48
C VAL A 376 13.86 4.93 23.11
N GLY A 377 12.76 5.59 23.50
CA GLY A 377 12.81 6.87 24.19
C GLY A 377 13.51 6.80 25.55
N ASP A 378 13.61 5.61 26.15
CA ASP A 378 14.33 5.39 27.40
C ASP A 378 15.84 5.12 27.17
N ILE A 379 16.26 4.81 25.93
CA ILE A 379 17.65 4.51 25.58
C ILE A 379 18.43 5.79 25.24
N ILE A 380 17.81 6.80 24.64
CA ILE A 380 18.47 8.04 24.21
C ILE A 380 17.60 9.27 24.49
N SER A 381 18.22 10.35 25.00
CA SER A 381 17.50 11.61 25.17
C SER A 381 17.46 12.38 23.86
N TRP A 382 16.32 13.01 23.58
CA TRP A 382 16.19 13.97 22.48
C TRP A 382 17.22 15.11 22.57
N ASP A 383 17.62 15.49 23.80
CA ASP A 383 18.61 16.53 24.02
C ASP A 383 20.02 16.07 23.60
N ASP A 384 20.31 14.77 23.66
CA ASP A 384 21.58 14.20 23.16
C ASP A 384 21.68 14.33 21.62
N LEU A 385 20.54 14.37 20.93
CA LEU A 385 20.46 14.49 19.48
C LEU A 385 20.46 15.96 18.99
N SER A 386 20.19 16.92 19.87
CA SER A 386 20.05 18.35 19.51
C SER A 386 21.25 18.89 18.74
N SER A 387 22.47 18.54 19.14
CA SER A 387 23.72 18.94 18.48
C SER A 387 23.86 18.48 17.02
N TYR A 388 23.10 17.46 16.61
CA TYR A 388 23.03 16.94 15.25
C TYR A 388 21.86 17.53 14.47
N LEU A 389 20.73 17.76 15.16
CA LEU A 389 19.46 18.17 14.56
C LEU A 389 19.35 19.68 14.37
N GLU A 390 20.03 20.48 15.21
CA GLU A 390 20.01 21.95 15.17
C GLU A 390 21.17 22.55 14.34
N LEU A 391 21.98 21.72 13.68
CA LEU A 391 23.13 22.19 12.91
C LEU A 391 22.69 22.87 11.59
N GLU A 392 23.03 24.15 11.44
CA GLU A 392 22.87 24.91 10.18
C GLU A 392 24.08 24.70 9.26
N VAL A 393 24.00 23.70 8.38
CA VAL A 393 25.06 23.40 7.39
C VAL A 393 25.05 24.40 6.23
N PHE A 394 23.87 24.95 5.93
CA PHE A 394 23.63 25.95 4.89
C PHE A 394 22.93 27.17 5.50
N PRO A 395 23.67 28.11 6.14
CA PRO A 395 23.08 29.25 6.85
C PRO A 395 22.31 30.24 5.95
N ALA A 396 22.55 30.19 4.64
CA ALA A 396 21.85 30.99 3.65
C ALA A 396 20.52 30.37 3.17
N CYS A 397 20.23 29.12 3.57
CA CYS A 397 19.02 28.39 3.21
C CYS A 397 18.00 28.43 4.35
N ALA A 398 16.73 28.20 4.03
CA ALA A 398 15.69 28.05 5.05
C ALA A 398 16.00 26.87 6.00
N GLU A 399 15.53 26.94 7.25
CA GLU A 399 15.72 25.90 8.28
C GLU A 399 15.25 24.52 7.78
N GLN A 400 14.15 24.48 7.04
CA GLN A 400 13.59 23.27 6.43
C GLN A 400 14.54 22.63 5.40
N ALA A 401 15.31 23.44 4.68
CA ALA A 401 16.28 22.97 3.70
C ALA A 401 17.61 22.50 4.34
N ASN A 402 17.81 22.78 5.63
CA ASN A 402 18.97 22.33 6.38
C ASN A 402 18.80 20.90 6.91
N SER A 403 17.57 20.40 7.08
CA SER A 403 17.31 19.01 7.50
C SER A 403 16.93 18.12 6.30
N PRO A 404 17.87 17.34 5.74
CA PRO A 404 17.63 16.56 4.52
C PRO A 404 16.54 15.49 4.66
N LEU A 405 16.27 14.97 5.87
CA LEU A 405 15.25 13.94 6.08
C LEU A 405 13.97 14.44 6.74
N LEU A 406 14.06 15.35 7.71
CA LEU A 406 12.88 15.79 8.46
C LEU A 406 12.15 16.94 7.75
N GLY A 407 12.85 17.76 6.95
CA GLY A 407 12.27 18.89 6.20
C GLY A 407 11.48 19.90 7.03
N SER A 408 11.52 19.80 8.37
CA SER A 408 10.71 20.51 9.34
C SER A 408 11.39 20.46 10.71
N ASN A 409 10.91 21.26 11.66
CA ASN A 409 11.52 21.36 12.99
C ASN A 409 11.42 20.00 13.71
N TRP A 410 12.57 19.39 14.03
CA TRP A 410 12.66 18.09 14.68
C TRP A 410 11.87 18.01 16.01
N LYS A 411 11.63 19.16 16.66
CA LYS A 411 10.81 19.28 17.88
C LYS A 411 9.36 18.85 17.66
N LEU A 412 8.83 18.97 16.43
CA LEU A 412 7.50 18.46 16.09
C LEU A 412 7.43 16.94 16.20
N TYR A 413 8.47 16.24 15.71
CA TYR A 413 8.54 14.77 15.77
C TYR A 413 8.68 14.28 17.22
N ARG A 414 9.41 15.01 18.05
CA ARG A 414 9.44 14.78 19.50
C ARG A 414 8.05 14.91 20.12
N VAL A 415 7.32 15.99 19.82
CA VAL A 415 5.96 16.19 20.33
C VAL A 415 5.02 15.05 19.89
N ILE A 416 5.11 14.62 18.62
CA ILE A 416 4.35 13.46 18.12
C ILE A 416 4.69 12.21 18.95
N PHE A 417 5.96 11.89 19.09
CA PHE A 417 6.42 10.73 19.86
C PHE A 417 5.93 10.77 21.32
N ASP A 418 6.13 11.89 22.01
CA ASP A 418 5.77 12.04 23.42
C ASP A 418 4.24 11.93 23.63
N ILE A 419 3.42 12.52 22.75
CA ILE A 419 1.96 12.38 22.79
C ILE A 419 1.54 10.94 22.57
N THR A 420 2.12 10.27 21.57
CA THR A 420 1.79 8.88 21.25
C THR A 420 2.15 7.93 22.38
N ARG A 421 3.35 8.08 22.94
CA ARG A 421 3.81 7.31 24.10
C ARG A 421 2.89 7.50 25.31
N LEU A 422 2.51 8.75 25.63
CA LEU A 422 1.53 9.02 26.68
C LEU A 422 0.16 8.37 26.39
N GLY A 423 -0.23 8.33 25.11
CA GLY A 423 -1.45 7.65 24.67
C GLY A 423 -1.43 6.13 24.85
N HIS A 424 -0.25 5.50 24.79
CA HIS A 424 -0.12 4.06 25.08
C HIS A 424 -0.25 3.74 26.57
N ASP A 425 0.21 4.66 27.43
CA ASP A 425 0.17 4.50 28.90
C ASP A 425 -1.18 4.91 29.52
N MET A 426 -2.06 5.58 28.78
CA MET A 426 -3.41 5.92 29.22
C MET A 426 -4.45 4.92 28.68
N PRO A 427 -5.06 4.07 29.53
CA PRO A 427 -6.21 3.29 29.10
C PRO A 427 -7.37 4.25 28.78
N LEU A 428 -7.89 4.18 27.55
CA LEU A 428 -9.17 4.79 27.22
C LEU A 428 -10.27 3.95 27.88
N ASP A 429 -10.58 4.24 29.15
CA ASP A 429 -11.74 3.65 29.81
C ASP A 429 -13.02 4.16 29.12
N GLU A 430 -13.73 3.27 28.43
CA GLU A 430 -15.04 3.54 27.80
C GLU A 430 -16.16 3.86 28.83
N THR A 431 -15.85 3.91 30.13
CA THR A 431 -16.86 3.99 31.20
C THR A 431 -17.04 5.37 31.82
N THR A 432 -16.32 6.41 31.41
CA THR A 432 -16.46 7.76 32.02
C THR A 432 -17.26 8.78 31.22
N TYR A 433 -17.86 8.38 30.10
CA TYR A 433 -18.81 9.22 29.36
C TYR A 433 -20.20 8.57 29.36
N THR A 434 -20.88 8.65 30.51
CA THR A 434 -22.34 8.50 30.62
C THR A 434 -22.95 9.75 31.22
#